data_AF-A0A0R1VFP1-F1
#
_entry.id   AF-A0A0R1VFP1-F1
#
_cell.length_a   1.000
_cell.length_b   1.000
_cell.length_c   1.000
_cell.angle_alpha   90.00
_cell.angle_beta   90.00
_cell.angle_gamma   90.00
#
_symmetry.space_group_name_H-M   'P 1'
#
loop_
_entity.id
_entity.type
_entity.pdbx_description
1 polymer ?
#
loop_
_entity_poly.entity_id
_entity_poly.type
_entity_poly.pdbx_seq_one_letter_code
_entity_poly.pdbx_strand_id
1 'polypeptide(L)'
;MMLKLSFDKAGCKSFFKKHPQNKKVVQTKISSAIEKEVQTGMSKVKLATRKKLNNLPCYEMRLNLGKAGSVRIAFTVYDNQATLYYLTTTLQKSEFSKELDKALRGIL
;
A
#
# COMPACT_ATOMS: atom_id res chain seq x y z
N MET A 1 -6.87 -17.54 2.34
CA MET A 1 -7.50 -17.10 3.61
C MET A 1 -7.39 -15.59 3.59
N MET A 2 -8.50 -14.85 3.65
CA MET A 2 -8.49 -13.43 3.28
C MET A 2 -7.54 -12.60 4.16
N LEU A 3 -6.56 -11.95 3.53
CA LEU A 3 -5.53 -11.14 4.19
C LEU A 3 -6.15 -9.93 4.91
N LYS A 4 -5.84 -9.75 6.20
CA LYS A 4 -6.33 -8.60 6.99
C LYS A 4 -5.62 -7.33 6.54
N LEU A 5 -6.36 -6.24 6.35
CA LEU A 5 -5.79 -4.93 6.02
C LEU A 5 -5.84 -3.99 7.21
N SER A 6 -4.71 -3.35 7.50
CA SER A 6 -4.59 -2.16 8.34
C SER A 6 -4.09 -0.99 7.51
N PHE A 7 -4.44 0.23 7.92
CA PHE A 7 -4.12 1.45 7.18
C PHE A 7 -3.46 2.44 8.13
N ASP A 8 -2.29 2.93 7.74
CA ASP A 8 -1.73 4.10 8.37
C ASP A 8 -2.65 5.30 8.12
N LYS A 9 -3.03 5.99 9.20
CA LYS A 9 -3.99 7.09 9.13
C LYS A 9 -3.43 8.27 8.37
N ALA A 10 -2.13 8.57 8.47
CA ALA A 10 -1.56 9.75 7.83
C ALA A 10 -1.46 9.54 6.31
N GLY A 11 -0.85 8.43 5.88
CA GLY A 11 -0.54 8.22 4.48
C GLY A 11 -1.69 7.71 3.60
N CYS A 12 -2.76 7.17 4.19
CA CYS A 12 -3.93 6.69 3.42
C CYS A 12 -5.15 7.63 3.45
N LYS A 13 -5.18 8.62 4.35
CA LYS A 13 -6.36 9.48 4.58
C LYS A 13 -6.80 10.26 3.34
N SER A 14 -5.85 10.87 2.63
CA SER A 14 -6.14 11.69 1.45
C SER A 14 -6.80 10.87 0.34
N PHE A 15 -6.35 9.64 0.13
CA PHE A 15 -6.89 8.72 -0.86
C PHE A 15 -8.34 8.33 -0.52
N PHE A 16 -8.62 7.90 0.71
CA PHE A 16 -9.98 7.47 1.08
C PHE A 16 -10.98 8.64 1.19
N LYS A 17 -10.51 9.86 1.47
CA LYS A 17 -11.35 11.06 1.42
C LYS A 17 -11.89 11.32 0.00
N LYS A 18 -11.12 10.99 -1.04
CA LYS A 18 -11.53 11.15 -2.45
C LYS A 18 -12.44 10.03 -2.95
N HIS A 19 -12.46 8.88 -2.28
CA HIS A 19 -13.21 7.70 -2.72
C HIS A 19 -14.08 7.08 -1.60
N PRO A 20 -14.96 7.86 -0.93
CA PRO A 20 -15.69 7.38 0.24
C PRO A 20 -16.65 6.22 -0.10
N GLN A 21 -17.38 6.32 -1.22
CA GLN A 21 -18.36 5.31 -1.62
C GLN A 21 -17.73 3.99 -2.13
N ASN A 22 -16.45 4.02 -2.53
CA ASN A 22 -15.76 2.85 -3.07
C ASN A 22 -14.82 2.17 -2.07
N LYS A 23 -14.82 2.62 -0.81
CA LYS A 23 -13.84 2.18 0.20
C LYS A 23 -13.80 0.66 0.33
N LYS A 24 -14.95 0.00 0.50
CA LYS A 24 -15.01 -1.48 0.66
C LYS A 24 -14.47 -2.21 -0.57
N VAL A 25 -14.89 -1.80 -1.77
CA VAL A 25 -14.42 -2.40 -3.03
C VAL A 25 -12.91 -2.22 -3.21
N VAL A 26 -12.39 -1.04 -2.89
CA VAL A 26 -10.94 -0.78 -2.93
C VAL A 26 -10.20 -1.68 -1.96
N GLN A 27 -10.67 -1.79 -0.71
CA GLN A 27 -10.05 -2.65 0.29
C GLN A 27 -10.03 -4.12 -0.13
N THR A 28 -11.13 -4.64 -0.68
CA THR A 28 -11.18 -6.01 -1.21
C THR A 28 -10.17 -6.22 -2.35
N LYS A 29 -10.12 -5.31 -3.33
CA LYS A 29 -9.18 -5.43 -4.46
C LYS A 29 -7.72 -5.37 -4.00
N ILE A 30 -7.40 -4.49 -3.06
CA ILE A 30 -6.06 -4.39 -2.48
C ILE A 30 -5.71 -5.68 -1.73
N SER A 31 -6.61 -6.17 -0.88
CA SER A 31 -6.39 -7.41 -0.10
C SER A 31 -6.11 -8.60 -1.02
N SER A 32 -6.94 -8.81 -2.04
CA SER A 32 -6.75 -9.91 -3.01
C SER A 32 -5.45 -9.78 -3.81
N ALA A 33 -5.06 -8.55 -4.18
CA ALA A 33 -3.81 -8.32 -4.90
C ALA A 33 -2.59 -8.63 -4.03
N ILE A 34 -2.59 -8.19 -2.76
CA ILE A 34 -1.48 -8.49 -1.83
C ILE A 34 -1.47 -9.99 -1.48
N GLU A 35 -2.63 -10.62 -1.26
CA GLU A 35 -2.70 -12.07 -1.00
C GLU A 35 -2.10 -12.87 -2.17
N LYS A 36 -2.36 -12.46 -3.41
CA LYS A 36 -1.74 -13.07 -4.59
C LYS A 36 -0.22 -12.91 -4.58
N GLU A 37 0.28 -11.72 -4.27
CA GLU A 37 1.74 -11.49 -4.21
C GLU A 37 2.38 -12.32 -3.08
N VAL A 38 1.73 -12.46 -1.93
CA VAL A 38 2.21 -13.37 -0.86
C VAL A 38 2.31 -14.81 -1.37
N GLN A 39 1.28 -15.31 -2.06
CA GLN A 39 1.26 -16.66 -2.62
C GLN A 39 2.32 -16.88 -3.71
N THR A 40 2.66 -15.84 -4.47
CA THR A 40 3.67 -15.91 -5.55
C THR A 40 5.06 -15.45 -5.11
N GLY A 41 5.31 -15.35 -3.79
CA GLY A 41 6.64 -15.01 -3.25
C GLY A 41 7.08 -13.57 -3.55
N MET A 42 6.14 -12.62 -3.60
CA MET A 42 6.38 -11.19 -3.84
C MET A 42 7.06 -10.88 -5.18
N SER A 43 6.81 -11.70 -6.20
CA SER A 43 7.53 -11.66 -7.48
C SER A 43 7.22 -10.44 -8.37
N LYS A 44 6.10 -9.73 -8.17
CA LYS A 44 5.73 -8.56 -9.00
C LYS A 44 5.74 -7.24 -8.24
N VAL A 45 6.30 -7.23 -7.03
CA VAL A 45 6.43 -6.02 -6.22
C VAL A 45 7.88 -5.55 -6.14
N LYS A 46 8.07 -4.29 -5.78
CA LYS A 46 9.39 -3.67 -5.59
C LYS A 46 9.55 -3.24 -4.14
N LEU A 47 10.76 -2.93 -3.69
CA LEU A 47 10.93 -2.21 -2.43
C LEU A 47 10.49 -0.75 -2.60
N ALA A 48 9.62 -0.30 -1.70
CA ALA A 48 9.11 1.06 -1.65
C ALA A 48 10.14 2.03 -1.06
N THR A 49 10.89 1.57 -0.07
CA THR A 49 11.98 2.29 0.61
C THR A 49 13.06 1.29 1.03
N ARG A 50 14.27 1.77 1.31
CA ARG A 50 15.35 0.96 1.90
C ARG A 50 15.17 0.77 3.41
N LYS A 51 14.36 1.61 4.05
CA LYS A 51 14.06 1.51 5.49
C LYS A 51 13.19 0.29 5.74
N LYS A 52 13.44 -0.40 6.86
CA LYS A 52 12.50 -1.38 7.41
C LYS A 52 11.46 -0.66 8.27
N LEU A 53 10.22 -1.12 8.20
CA LEU A 53 9.12 -0.62 9.03
C LEU A 53 8.77 -1.74 10.01
N ASN A 54 8.95 -1.50 11.31
CA ASN A 54 8.80 -2.55 12.34
C ASN A 54 9.61 -3.82 12.00
N ASN A 55 10.86 -3.65 11.56
CA ASN A 55 11.74 -4.72 11.07
C ASN A 55 11.27 -5.48 9.82
N LEU A 56 10.21 -5.04 9.15
CA LEU A 56 9.68 -5.64 7.93
C LEU A 56 10.13 -4.87 6.67
N PRO A 57 10.33 -5.55 5.53
CA PRO A 57 10.48 -4.89 4.24
C PRO A 57 9.19 -4.17 3.84
N CYS A 58 9.31 -2.94 3.34
CA CYS A 58 8.19 -2.19 2.78
C CYS A 58 8.17 -2.33 1.26
N TYR A 59 7.10 -2.92 0.73
CA TYR A 59 6.90 -3.19 -0.69
C TYR A 59 6.04 -2.13 -1.37
N GLU A 60 6.19 -2.05 -2.68
CA GLU A 60 5.46 -1.19 -3.60
C GLU A 60 4.87 -2.00 -4.74
N MET A 61 3.60 -1.72 -5.05
CA MET A 61 2.98 -2.17 -6.30
C MET A 61 2.07 -1.11 -6.88
N ARG A 62 1.82 -1.23 -8.20
CA ARG A 62 0.81 -0.47 -8.91
C ARG A 62 -0.41 -1.35 -9.18
N LEU A 63 -1.58 -0.92 -8.75
CA LEU A 63 -2.83 -1.67 -8.88
C LEU A 63 -3.90 -0.80 -9.55
N ASN A 64 -4.55 -1.32 -10.59
CA ASN A 64 -5.71 -0.66 -11.19
C ASN A 64 -6.97 -0.98 -10.37
N LEU A 65 -7.58 0.05 -9.79
CA LEU A 65 -8.80 -0.08 -8.97
C LEU A 65 -10.08 0.24 -9.76
N GLY A 66 -10.00 0.43 -11.07
CA GLY A 66 -11.12 0.83 -11.93
C GLY A 66 -11.41 2.32 -11.77
N LYS A 67 -12.61 2.68 -11.30
CA LYS A 67 -13.03 4.09 -11.13
C LYS A 67 -12.16 4.88 -10.14
N ALA A 68 -11.44 4.22 -9.23
CA ALA A 68 -10.48 4.87 -8.34
C ALA A 68 -9.10 5.08 -8.97
N GLY A 69 -8.92 4.71 -10.24
CA GLY A 69 -7.70 4.88 -11.00
C GLY A 69 -6.63 3.82 -10.70
N SER A 70 -5.46 4.05 -11.29
CA SER A 70 -4.27 3.23 -11.03
C SER A 70 -3.52 3.80 -9.82
N VAL A 71 -3.44 3.01 -8.75
CA VAL A 71 -2.90 3.41 -7.45
C VAL A 71 -1.57 2.74 -7.22
N ARG A 72 -0.58 3.52 -6.78
CA ARG A 72 0.63 3.00 -6.16
C ARG A 72 0.44 2.86 -4.66
N ILE A 73 0.83 1.71 -4.14
CA ILE A 73 0.55 1.25 -2.78
C ILE A 73 1.88 0.91 -2.11
N ALA A 74 2.16 1.51 -0.94
CA ALA A 74 3.26 1.07 -0.05
C ALA A 74 2.68 0.20 1.07
N PHE A 75 3.25 -0.98 1.30
CA PHE A 75 2.75 -1.90 2.31
C PHE A 75 3.83 -2.80 2.92
N THR A 76 3.62 -3.26 4.15
CA THR A 76 4.32 -4.42 4.73
C THR A 76 3.35 -5.58 4.84
N VAL A 77 3.88 -6.80 4.98
CA VAL A 77 3.10 -8.00 5.30
C VAL A 77 3.77 -8.76 6.43
N TYR A 78 2.98 -9.16 7.42
CA TYR A 78 3.39 -10.03 8.52
C TYR A 78 2.18 -10.76 9.07
N ASP A 79 2.32 -12.06 9.38
CA ASP A 79 1.28 -12.89 10.02
C ASP A 79 -0.13 -12.70 9.43
N ASN A 80 -0.25 -12.89 8.11
CA ASN A 80 -1.51 -12.75 7.36
C ASN A 80 -2.22 -11.37 7.51
N GLN A 81 -1.45 -10.34 7.86
CA GLN A 81 -1.87 -8.95 7.88
C GLN A 81 -0.98 -8.10 6.97
N ALA A 82 -1.59 -7.26 6.16
CA ALA A 82 -0.90 -6.17 5.47
C ALA A 82 -1.20 -4.83 6.13
N THR A 83 -0.15 -4.02 6.30
CA THR A 83 -0.26 -2.62 6.72
C THR A 83 0.05 -1.74 5.53
N LEU A 84 -0.91 -0.89 5.15
CA LEU A 84 -0.73 0.08 4.07
C LEU A 84 -0.25 1.40 4.64
N TYR A 85 0.90 1.88 4.16
CA TYR A 85 1.51 3.12 4.62
C TYR A 85 1.20 4.31 3.72
N TYR A 86 0.99 4.09 2.42
CA TYR A 86 0.79 5.20 1.49
C TYR A 86 0.05 4.77 0.22
N LEU A 87 -0.87 5.62 -0.23
CA LEU A 87 -1.70 5.41 -1.43
C LEU A 87 -1.69 6.67 -2.29
N THR A 88 -1.35 6.55 -3.56
CA THR A 88 -1.38 7.68 -4.51
C THR A 88 -1.71 7.24 -5.93
N THR A 89 -2.39 8.08 -6.69
CA THR A 89 -2.70 7.85 -8.11
C THR A 89 -1.76 8.59 -9.07
N THR A 90 -0.94 9.51 -8.57
CA THR A 90 -0.26 10.51 -9.41
C THR A 90 1.26 10.42 -9.42
N LEU A 91 1.88 9.95 -8.33
CA LEU A 91 3.34 10.00 -8.20
C LEU A 91 4.03 8.93 -9.04
N GLN A 92 5.19 9.26 -9.62
CA GLN A 92 6.11 8.28 -10.21
C GLN A 92 7.06 7.69 -9.16
N LYS A 93 7.80 6.64 -9.51
CA LYS A 93 8.46 5.77 -8.50
C LYS A 93 9.43 6.56 -7.61
N SER A 94 10.24 7.42 -8.23
CA SER A 94 11.21 8.27 -7.56
C SER A 94 10.56 9.25 -6.57
N GLU A 95 9.50 9.96 -6.97
CA GLU A 95 8.76 10.84 -6.05
C GLU A 95 8.04 10.04 -4.97
N PHE A 96 7.45 8.90 -5.32
CA PHE A 96 6.72 8.07 -4.38
C PHE A 96 7.60 7.61 -3.21
N SER A 97 8.81 7.11 -3.47
CA SER A 97 9.72 6.71 -2.40
C SER A 97 10.10 7.89 -1.50
N LYS A 98 10.32 9.08 -2.09
CA LYS A 98 10.62 10.31 -1.33
C LYS A 98 9.46 10.75 -0.44
N GLU A 99 8.24 10.77 -0.98
CA GLU A 99 7.05 11.15 -0.23
C GLU A 99 6.67 10.11 0.83
N LEU A 100 6.86 8.82 0.54
CA LEU A 100 6.76 7.76 1.54
C LEU A 100 7.75 8.00 2.69
N ASP A 101 9.02 8.23 2.39
CA ASP A 101 10.03 8.48 3.43
C ASP A 101 9.72 9.72 4.28
N LYS A 102 9.10 10.75 3.71
CA LYS A 102 8.60 11.92 4.46
C LYS A 102 7.41 11.55 5.34
N ALA A 103 6.42 10.83 4.81
CA ALA A 103 5.26 10.40 5.56
C ALA A 103 5.64 9.50 6.75
N LEU A 104 6.67 8.67 6.58
CA LEU A 104 7.18 7.77 7.62
C LEU A 104 8.00 8.48 8.72
N ARG A 105 8.49 9.71 8.50
CA ARG A 105 9.22 10.47 9.55
C ARG A 105 8.35 10.81 10.76
N GLY A 106 7.03 10.72 10.65
CA GLY A 106 6.11 10.88 11.78
C GLY A 106 5.71 9.58 12.48
N ILE A 107 6.25 8.43 12.04
CA ILE A 107 5.81 7.07 12.45
C ILE A 107 6.98 6.24 13.02
N LEU A 108 8.23 6.56 12.66
CA LEU A 108 9.47 5.99 13.22
C LEU A 108 9.99 6.84 14.36
#